data_AF-A0A7W8IET0-F1
#
_entry.id   AF-A0A7W8IET0-F1
#
_cell.length_a   1.000
_cell.length_b   1.000
_cell.length_c   1.000
_cell.angle_alpha   90.00
_cell.angle_beta   90.00
_cell.angle_gamma   90.00
#
_symmetry.space_group_name_H-M   'P 1'
#
loop_
_entity.id
_entity.type
_entity.pdbx_description
1 polymer ?
#
loop_
_entity_poly.entity_id
_entity_poly.type
_entity_poly.pdbx_seq_one_letter_code
_entity_poly.pdbx_strand_id
1 'polypeptide(L)'
;MFALANAPQAGGLQSKQADAQTTYNHIPANMEALVCSDPEQQADCKIYFAGFAHTLDLIFATDSKGDAGDGLCGDISDLIYEFAHEVQTNPKARTEETHTVLATLLIRDHNCSKRKGQSRIQNHVSAGELIDMCHAGDIAFSSCSQYQAGFLSAVLFVSEQTGKPVLCGDQRLINPLSVSTMLNDRLQANFRLRRDPAVAVMLDELKANMPCSSK
;
A
#
# COMPACT_ATOMS: atom_id res chain seq x y z
N MET A 1 0.07 21.26 -14.47
CA MET A 1 1.53 21.49 -14.46
C MET A 1 1.92 21.94 -13.06
N PHE A 2 2.55 21.08 -12.27
CA PHE A 2 3.10 21.49 -10.98
C PHE A 2 4.58 21.77 -11.17
N ALA A 3 4.98 23.00 -10.86
CA ALA A 3 6.35 23.48 -10.94
C ALA A 3 7.06 23.25 -9.60
N LEU A 4 8.20 22.58 -9.63
CA LEU A 4 9.16 22.48 -8.53
C LEU A 4 9.96 23.79 -8.47
N ALA A 5 9.94 24.49 -7.34
CA ALA A 5 10.73 25.70 -7.13
C ALA A 5 11.95 25.42 -6.24
N ASN A 6 13.08 26.02 -6.63
CA ASN A 6 14.42 25.90 -6.04
C ASN A 6 14.58 26.59 -4.66
N ALA A 7 15.57 26.08 -3.90
CA ALA A 7 16.06 26.52 -2.59
C ALA A 7 16.69 27.93 -2.53
N PRO A 8 17.03 28.44 -1.31
CA PRO A 8 18.46 28.55 -0.97
C PRO A 8 18.86 28.26 0.51
N GLN A 9 20.16 28.05 0.70
CA GLN A 9 20.90 27.73 1.94
C GLN A 9 21.07 28.92 2.93
N ALA A 10 21.16 28.64 4.24
CA ALA A 10 22.18 29.17 5.17
C ALA A 10 22.07 28.49 6.56
N GLY A 11 23.22 28.21 7.18
CA GLY A 11 23.37 27.30 8.33
C GLY A 11 23.10 27.84 9.73
N GLY A 12 23.21 26.94 10.71
CA GLY A 12 23.18 27.22 12.14
C GLY A 12 22.93 25.97 12.97
N LEU A 13 23.90 25.60 13.82
CA LEU A 13 23.93 24.44 14.71
C LEU A 13 22.63 24.23 15.52
N GLN A 14 22.16 22.98 15.67
CA GLN A 14 21.99 22.29 16.96
C GLN A 14 21.38 20.88 16.83
N SER A 15 21.78 20.03 17.78
CA SER A 15 21.38 18.64 18.07
C SER A 15 21.56 17.60 16.95
N LYS A 16 22.68 16.88 17.05
CA LYS A 16 22.74 15.46 16.67
C LYS A 16 21.77 14.67 17.54
N GLN A 17 20.50 14.67 17.19
CA GLN A 17 19.58 13.61 17.59
C GLN A 17 19.78 12.53 16.54
N ALA A 18 20.27 11.36 16.96
CA ALA A 18 20.44 10.23 16.07
C ALA A 18 19.06 9.91 15.47
N ASP A 19 18.88 10.23 14.19
CA ASP A 19 17.79 9.70 13.40
C ASP A 19 17.93 8.18 13.48
N ALA A 20 17.06 7.56 14.27
CA ALA A 20 16.86 6.12 14.21
C ALA A 20 16.35 5.85 12.79
N GLN A 21 17.28 5.54 11.87
CA GLN A 21 16.96 5.03 10.54
C GLN A 21 16.04 3.85 10.75
N THR A 22 14.77 4.10 10.51
CA THR A 22 13.70 3.15 10.74
C THR A 22 13.77 2.16 9.58
N THR A 23 14.41 1.00 9.79
CA THR A 23 14.33 -0.09 8.84
C THR A 23 12.96 -0.73 8.99
N TYR A 24 11.95 -0.13 8.36
CA TYR A 24 10.78 -0.89 7.96
C TYR A 24 11.29 -2.06 7.11
N ASN A 25 10.75 -3.27 7.28
CA ASN A 25 10.95 -4.33 6.31
C ASN A 25 10.15 -3.94 5.05
N HIS A 26 10.57 -2.88 4.37
CA HIS A 26 10.18 -2.58 3.02
C HIS A 26 10.73 -3.73 2.20
N ILE A 27 9.87 -4.67 1.83
CA ILE A 27 10.17 -5.49 0.66
C ILE A 27 10.08 -4.52 -0.53
N PRO A 28 11.19 -4.22 -1.21
CA PRO A 28 11.18 -3.33 -2.36
C PRO A 28 10.28 -3.95 -3.44
N ALA A 29 9.28 -3.21 -3.94
CA ALA A 29 8.31 -3.77 -4.88
C ALA A 29 8.95 -4.27 -6.19
N ASN A 30 10.17 -3.85 -6.54
CA ASN A 30 10.94 -4.34 -7.68
C ASN A 30 11.43 -5.76 -7.46
N MET A 31 11.73 -6.16 -6.22
CA MET A 31 12.03 -7.57 -5.93
C MET A 31 10.79 -8.42 -6.17
N GLU A 32 9.63 -8.02 -5.65
CA GLU A 32 8.35 -8.70 -5.89
C GLU A 32 8.01 -8.73 -7.39
N ALA A 33 8.15 -7.61 -8.10
CA ALA A 33 7.87 -7.49 -9.54
C ALA A 33 8.69 -8.46 -10.42
N LEU A 34 9.98 -8.58 -10.12
CA LEU A 34 10.90 -9.43 -10.88
C LEU A 34 10.64 -10.91 -10.61
N VAL A 35 10.23 -11.23 -9.38
CA VAL A 35 9.86 -12.57 -8.94
C VAL A 35 8.53 -13.04 -9.55
N CYS A 36 7.65 -12.13 -10.00
CA CYS A 36 6.40 -12.47 -10.69
C CYS A 36 6.57 -13.30 -11.98
N SER A 37 7.80 -13.43 -12.49
CA SER A 37 8.15 -14.26 -13.65
C SER A 37 8.38 -15.74 -13.31
N ASP A 38 8.53 -16.07 -12.02
CA ASP A 38 8.59 -17.43 -11.51
C ASP A 38 7.16 -17.94 -11.22
N PRO A 39 6.67 -19.00 -11.90
CA PRO A 39 5.35 -19.55 -11.68
C PRO A 39 5.06 -19.96 -10.23
N GLU A 40 6.08 -20.36 -9.46
CA GLU A 40 5.90 -20.79 -8.06
C GLU A 40 5.67 -19.59 -7.13
N GLN A 41 6.20 -18.42 -7.46
CA GLN A 41 6.11 -17.20 -6.64
C GLN A 41 5.11 -16.18 -7.21
N GLN A 42 4.51 -16.48 -8.36
CA GLN A 42 3.57 -15.60 -9.05
C GLN A 42 2.35 -15.24 -8.20
N ALA A 43 1.86 -16.15 -7.35
CA ALA A 43 0.72 -15.89 -6.48
C ALA A 43 1.04 -14.87 -5.37
N ASP A 44 2.22 -15.02 -4.76
CA ASP A 44 2.71 -14.17 -3.67
C ASP A 44 3.06 -12.75 -4.18
N CYS A 45 3.65 -12.65 -5.38
CA CYS A 45 3.80 -11.34 -6.02
C CYS A 45 2.42 -10.71 -6.29
N LYS A 46 1.48 -11.44 -6.91
CA LYS A 46 0.18 -10.88 -7.31
C LYS A 46 -0.57 -10.30 -6.12
N ILE A 47 -0.54 -10.99 -5.00
CA ILE A 47 -1.25 -10.58 -3.80
C ILE A 47 -0.56 -9.38 -3.10
N TYR A 48 0.77 -9.24 -3.20
CA TYR A 48 1.49 -8.02 -2.80
C TYR A 48 1.01 -6.79 -3.60
N PHE A 49 1.01 -6.89 -4.93
CA PHE A 49 0.55 -5.80 -5.80
C PHE A 49 -0.92 -5.45 -5.58
N ALA A 50 -1.76 -6.45 -5.33
CA ALA A 50 -3.15 -6.24 -4.93
C ALA A 50 -3.24 -5.43 -3.62
N GLY A 51 -2.49 -5.80 -2.59
CA GLY A 51 -2.45 -5.07 -1.32
C GLY A 51 -2.03 -3.60 -1.51
N PHE A 52 -0.98 -3.35 -2.29
CA PHE A 52 -0.50 -2.00 -2.58
C PHE A 52 -1.53 -1.17 -3.35
N ALA A 53 -2.04 -1.71 -4.45
CA ALA A 53 -2.92 -0.98 -5.35
C ALA A 53 -4.31 -0.73 -4.74
N HIS A 54 -4.89 -1.71 -4.02
CA HIS A 54 -6.15 -1.51 -3.29
C HIS A 54 -6.03 -0.42 -2.22
N THR A 55 -4.87 -0.32 -1.58
CA THR A 55 -4.62 0.70 -0.54
C THR A 55 -4.52 2.09 -1.15
N LEU A 56 -3.78 2.24 -2.25
CA LEU A 56 -3.74 3.50 -2.98
C LEU A 56 -5.12 3.92 -3.48
N ASP A 57 -5.87 3.00 -4.08
CA ASP A 57 -7.24 3.26 -4.55
C ASP A 57 -8.13 3.79 -3.41
N LEU A 58 -8.11 3.12 -2.24
CA LEU A 58 -8.84 3.56 -1.06
C LEU A 58 -8.43 4.97 -0.62
N ILE A 59 -7.12 5.23 -0.50
CA ILE A 59 -6.60 6.52 -0.03
C ILE A 59 -6.99 7.65 -1.00
N PHE A 60 -6.77 7.44 -2.31
CA PHE A 60 -7.16 8.41 -3.35
C PHE A 60 -8.65 8.70 -3.36
N ALA A 61 -9.49 7.67 -3.16
CA ALA A 61 -10.93 7.81 -3.07
C ALA A 61 -11.39 8.57 -1.79
N THR A 62 -10.61 8.53 -0.71
CA THR A 62 -10.93 9.24 0.54
C THR A 62 -10.40 10.67 0.62
N ASP A 63 -9.29 10.98 -0.06
CA ASP A 63 -8.66 12.30 -0.05
C ASP A 63 -9.22 13.27 -1.11
N SER A 64 -9.94 12.75 -2.10
CA SER A 64 -10.68 13.55 -3.09
C SER A 64 -11.85 14.26 -2.41
N LYS A 65 -11.65 15.53 -2.05
CA LYS A 65 -12.62 16.42 -1.37
C LYS A 65 -13.91 16.66 -2.18
N GLY A 66 -14.79 15.66 -2.23
CA GLY A 66 -16.15 15.77 -2.78
C GLY A 66 -16.28 15.53 -4.29
N ASP A 67 -15.18 15.42 -5.04
CA ASP A 67 -15.20 14.95 -6.42
C ASP A 67 -15.05 13.42 -6.43
N ALA A 68 -16.19 12.72 -6.37
CA ALA A 68 -16.30 11.26 -6.46
C ALA A 68 -15.95 10.72 -7.87
N GLY A 69 -14.82 11.16 -8.43
CA GLY A 69 -14.48 11.02 -9.84
C GLY A 69 -13.17 10.31 -10.13
N ASP A 70 -12.18 10.37 -9.23
CA ASP A 70 -10.83 9.84 -9.48
C ASP A 70 -10.57 8.64 -8.57
N GLY A 71 -10.41 7.47 -9.17
CA GLY A 71 -9.94 6.27 -8.51
C GLY A 71 -9.25 5.34 -9.51
N LEU A 72 -8.77 4.20 -9.03
CA LEU A 72 -7.96 3.30 -9.84
C LEU A 72 -8.81 2.17 -10.43
N CYS A 73 -8.50 1.76 -11.66
CA CYS A 73 -9.15 0.69 -12.40
C CYS A 73 -8.17 -0.18 -13.16
N GLY A 74 -8.62 -1.37 -13.53
CA GLY A 74 -7.83 -2.32 -14.33
C GLY A 74 -7.62 -3.63 -13.61
N ASP A 75 -6.80 -4.49 -14.22
CA ASP A 75 -6.40 -5.78 -13.66
C ASP A 75 -5.02 -5.64 -12.99
N ILE A 76 -4.86 -6.26 -11.82
CA ILE A 76 -3.57 -6.36 -11.13
C ILE A 76 -2.52 -7.05 -12.01
N SER A 77 -2.94 -7.98 -12.87
CA SER A 77 -2.07 -8.68 -13.81
C SER A 77 -1.44 -7.74 -14.84
N ASP A 78 -2.21 -6.77 -15.34
CA ASP A 78 -1.71 -5.76 -16.29
C ASP A 78 -0.69 -4.85 -15.60
N LEU A 79 -1.01 -4.38 -14.39
CA LEU A 79 -0.09 -3.58 -13.58
C LEU A 79 1.24 -4.30 -13.35
N ILE A 80 1.19 -5.58 -12.99
CA ILE A 80 2.39 -6.39 -12.74
C ILE A 80 3.22 -6.49 -14.02
N TYR A 81 2.59 -6.74 -15.16
CA TYR A 81 3.28 -6.82 -16.44
C TYR A 81 3.96 -5.49 -16.79
N GLU A 82 3.23 -4.38 -16.68
CA GLU A 82 3.75 -3.04 -16.96
C GLU A 82 4.90 -2.68 -16.04
N PHE A 83 4.76 -2.94 -14.74
CA PHE A 83 5.80 -2.65 -13.77
C PHE A 83 7.03 -3.55 -13.95
N ALA A 84 6.85 -4.84 -14.21
CA ALA A 84 7.96 -5.74 -14.52
C ALA A 84 8.73 -5.28 -15.77
N HIS A 85 8.03 -4.79 -16.80
CA HIS A 85 8.66 -4.20 -17.97
C HIS A 85 9.42 -2.91 -17.62
N GLU A 86 8.80 -2.01 -16.86
CA GLU A 86 9.42 -0.76 -16.42
C GLU A 86 10.69 -1.02 -15.59
N VAL A 87 10.69 -2.03 -14.72
CA VAL A 87 11.87 -2.44 -13.93
C VAL A 87 13.03 -2.88 -14.83
N GLN A 88 12.77 -3.51 -15.99
CA GLN A 88 13.81 -3.94 -16.92
C GLN A 88 14.50 -2.77 -17.63
N THR A 89 13.75 -1.69 -17.91
CA THR A 89 14.24 -0.58 -18.74
C THR A 89 14.60 0.67 -17.95
N ASN A 90 14.08 0.84 -16.74
CA ASN A 90 14.22 2.05 -15.93
C ASN A 90 15.12 1.80 -14.69
N PRO A 91 16.30 2.43 -14.59
CA PRO A 91 17.15 2.34 -13.39
C PRO A 91 16.46 2.78 -12.10
N LYS A 92 15.57 3.77 -12.12
CA LYS A 92 14.85 4.26 -10.92
C LYS A 92 13.87 3.22 -10.37
N ALA A 93 13.26 2.44 -11.26
CA ALA A 93 12.39 1.33 -10.89
C ALA A 93 13.13 0.18 -10.20
N ARG A 94 14.47 0.22 -10.15
CA ARG A 94 15.32 -0.79 -9.50
C ARG A 94 15.98 -0.30 -8.19
N THR A 95 15.72 0.95 -7.78
CA THR A 95 16.34 1.58 -6.61
C THR A 95 15.31 1.85 -5.52
N GLU A 96 15.65 2.67 -4.53
CA GLU A 96 14.73 3.17 -3.49
C GLU A 96 13.47 3.89 -4.04
N GLU A 97 13.49 4.36 -5.29
CA GLU A 97 12.33 5.02 -5.94
C GLU A 97 11.29 4.03 -6.49
N THR A 98 11.46 2.73 -6.24
CA THR A 98 10.62 1.65 -6.76
C THR A 98 9.12 1.86 -6.51
N HIS A 99 8.72 2.21 -5.28
CA HIS A 99 7.30 2.43 -4.94
C HIS A 99 6.74 3.69 -5.61
N THR A 100 7.58 4.70 -5.83
CA THR A 100 7.21 5.90 -6.59
C THR A 100 6.92 5.57 -8.04
N VAL A 101 7.75 4.72 -8.67
CA VAL A 101 7.50 4.26 -10.04
C VAL A 101 6.21 3.45 -10.10
N LEU A 102 6.01 2.50 -9.19
CA LEU A 102 4.80 1.69 -9.12
C LEU A 102 3.53 2.55 -8.98
N ALA A 103 3.54 3.49 -8.03
CA ALA A 103 2.42 4.42 -7.84
C ALA A 103 2.22 5.32 -9.07
N THR A 104 3.29 5.73 -9.75
CA THR A 104 3.20 6.52 -10.99
C THR A 104 2.53 5.74 -12.11
N LEU A 105 2.87 4.46 -12.31
CA LEU A 105 2.19 3.60 -13.29
C LEU A 105 0.70 3.45 -12.96
N LEU A 106 0.37 3.17 -11.69
CA LEU A 106 -1.01 3.13 -11.24
C LEU A 106 -1.78 4.42 -11.52
N ILE A 107 -1.22 5.57 -11.17
CA ILE A 107 -1.92 6.86 -11.35
C ILE A 107 -1.98 7.27 -12.83
N ARG A 108 -0.98 6.92 -13.63
CA ARG A 108 -0.91 7.31 -15.05
C ARG A 108 -1.80 6.43 -15.92
N ASP A 109 -1.70 5.12 -15.75
CA ASP A 109 -2.24 4.13 -16.68
C ASP A 109 -3.53 3.49 -16.15
N HIS A 110 -3.74 3.51 -14.84
CA HIS A 110 -4.90 2.92 -14.18
C HIS A 110 -5.89 3.94 -13.58
N ASN A 111 -5.68 5.24 -13.74
CA ASN A 111 -6.64 6.26 -13.26
C ASN A 111 -7.90 6.31 -14.14
N CYS A 112 -9.07 6.06 -13.56
CA CYS A 112 -10.37 6.24 -14.21
C CYS A 112 -11.14 7.46 -13.69
N SER A 113 -10.79 8.63 -14.21
CA SER A 113 -11.38 9.94 -13.82
C SER A 113 -12.88 10.13 -14.15
N LYS A 114 -13.58 9.10 -14.66
CA LYS A 114 -14.87 9.28 -15.38
C LYS A 114 -15.94 8.20 -15.20
N ARG A 115 -15.78 7.20 -14.34
CA ARG A 115 -16.85 6.20 -14.16
C ARG A 115 -17.35 6.15 -12.71
N LYS A 116 -18.33 7.01 -12.43
CA LYS A 116 -19.25 6.83 -11.29
C LYS A 116 -19.73 5.36 -11.29
N GLY A 117 -19.25 4.58 -10.32
CA GLY A 117 -19.63 3.19 -10.11
C GLY A 117 -18.73 2.11 -10.74
N GLN A 118 -17.61 2.44 -11.41
CA GLN A 118 -16.66 1.44 -11.93
C GLN A 118 -15.19 1.67 -11.52
N SER A 119 -14.93 2.57 -10.57
CA SER A 119 -13.64 2.66 -9.90
C SER A 119 -13.42 1.42 -9.06
N ARG A 120 -12.93 0.34 -9.68
CA ARG A 120 -12.49 -0.86 -8.99
C ARG A 120 -11.33 -1.46 -9.78
N ILE A 121 -10.17 -1.50 -9.16
CA ILE A 121 -9.20 -2.56 -9.43
C ILE A 121 -9.95 -3.88 -9.27
N GLN A 122 -9.96 -4.70 -10.33
CA GLN A 122 -10.68 -5.97 -10.30
C GLN A 122 -10.03 -6.89 -9.26
N ASN A 123 -10.85 -7.69 -8.56
CA ASN A 123 -10.43 -8.65 -7.51
C ASN A 123 -10.03 -8.03 -6.16
N HIS A 124 -10.89 -7.15 -5.61
CA HIS A 124 -10.75 -6.75 -4.20
C HIS A 124 -10.78 -7.97 -3.28
N VAL A 125 -9.78 -8.06 -2.39
CA VAL A 125 -9.73 -9.04 -1.32
C VAL A 125 -10.58 -8.52 -0.16
N SER A 126 -11.62 -9.26 0.21
CA SER A 126 -12.43 -8.95 1.38
C SER A 126 -11.67 -9.25 2.68
N ALA A 127 -12.07 -8.60 3.77
CA ALA A 127 -11.49 -8.84 5.09
C ALA A 127 -11.66 -10.30 5.54
N GLY A 128 -12.78 -10.94 5.17
CA GLY A 128 -13.04 -12.34 5.42
C GLY A 128 -12.09 -13.26 4.64
N GLU A 129 -11.91 -13.03 3.34
CA GLU A 129 -10.97 -13.81 2.53
C GLU A 129 -9.54 -13.65 3.03
N LEU A 130 -9.13 -12.43 3.38
CA LEU A 130 -7.78 -12.19 3.91
C LEU A 130 -7.54 -12.96 5.22
N ILE A 131 -8.45 -12.87 6.19
CA ILE A 131 -8.24 -13.58 7.46
C ILE A 131 -8.29 -15.10 7.30
N ASP A 132 -9.10 -15.60 6.36
CA ASP A 132 -9.14 -17.03 6.06
C ASP A 132 -7.81 -17.48 5.42
N MET A 133 -7.20 -16.67 4.54
CA MET A 133 -5.85 -16.92 4.02
C MET A 133 -4.79 -16.94 5.13
N CYS A 134 -4.86 -16.01 6.09
CA CYS A 134 -3.93 -15.96 7.22
C CYS A 134 -4.00 -17.22 8.11
N HIS A 135 -5.12 -17.95 8.10
CA HIS A 135 -5.30 -19.18 8.87
C HIS A 135 -5.10 -20.46 8.04
N ALA A 136 -4.92 -20.36 6.72
CA ALA A 136 -4.91 -21.50 5.81
C ALA A 136 -3.50 -22.07 5.55
N GLY A 137 -2.85 -22.61 6.59
CA GLY A 137 -1.57 -23.33 6.46
C GLY A 137 -0.43 -22.53 5.81
N ASP A 138 0.72 -23.16 5.59
CA ASP A 138 1.97 -22.44 5.26
C ASP A 138 1.91 -21.64 3.94
N ILE A 139 1.28 -22.18 2.89
CA ILE A 139 1.23 -21.52 1.57
C ILE A 139 0.31 -20.30 1.59
N ALA A 140 -0.92 -20.41 2.13
CA ALA A 140 -1.82 -19.26 2.17
C ALA A 140 -1.44 -18.23 3.25
N PHE A 141 -0.71 -18.67 4.28
CA PHE A 141 -0.08 -17.76 5.24
C PHE A 141 0.92 -16.83 4.56
N SER A 142 1.72 -17.34 3.60
CA SER A 142 2.61 -16.51 2.77
C SER A 142 1.82 -15.43 2.03
N SER A 143 0.72 -15.81 1.38
CA SER A 143 -0.10 -14.87 0.61
C SER A 143 -0.80 -13.81 1.48
N CYS A 144 -1.26 -14.16 2.69
CA CYS A 144 -1.76 -13.17 3.65
C CYS A 144 -0.67 -12.16 4.04
N SER A 145 0.52 -12.65 4.40
CA SER A 145 1.65 -11.79 4.77
C SER A 145 2.03 -10.85 3.63
N GLN A 146 2.02 -11.34 2.38
CA GLN A 146 2.35 -10.54 1.21
C GLN A 146 1.30 -9.48 0.90
N TYR A 147 0.00 -9.80 1.04
CA TYR A 147 -1.05 -8.78 0.93
C TYR A 147 -0.86 -7.65 1.95
N GLN A 148 -0.56 -8.00 3.19
CA GLN A 148 -0.31 -7.05 4.28
C GLN A 148 0.96 -6.23 4.03
N ALA A 149 2.02 -6.85 3.49
CA ALA A 149 3.24 -6.15 3.12
C ALA A 149 2.98 -5.10 2.02
N GLY A 150 2.18 -5.43 1.01
CA GLY A 150 1.75 -4.49 -0.03
C GLY A 150 0.93 -3.32 0.57
N PHE A 151 -0.04 -3.64 1.43
CA PHE A 151 -0.84 -2.65 2.16
C PHE A 151 0.02 -1.69 2.99
N LEU A 152 0.91 -2.20 3.84
CA LEU A 152 1.79 -1.38 4.67
C LEU A 152 2.74 -0.53 3.84
N SER A 153 3.28 -1.09 2.74
CA SER A 153 4.15 -0.37 1.81
C SER A 153 3.44 0.85 1.21
N ALA A 154 2.17 0.70 0.81
CA ALA A 154 1.38 1.82 0.28
C ALA A 154 1.08 2.88 1.34
N VAL A 155 0.73 2.51 2.57
CA VAL A 155 0.49 3.45 3.68
C VAL A 155 1.73 4.29 3.98
N LEU A 156 2.90 3.66 4.06
CA LEU A 156 4.17 4.32 4.31
C LEU A 156 4.57 5.22 3.14
N PHE A 157 4.42 4.71 1.91
CA PHE A 157 4.68 5.48 0.69
C PHE A 157 3.84 6.76 0.63
N VAL A 158 2.53 6.69 0.87
CA VAL A 158 1.67 7.90 0.89
C VAL A 158 2.13 8.89 1.96
N SER A 159 2.50 8.38 3.14
CA SER A 159 2.99 9.23 4.23
C SER A 159 4.25 10.00 3.83
N GLU A 160 5.17 9.33 3.14
CA GLU A 160 6.40 9.93 2.60
C GLU A 160 6.09 10.97 1.52
N GLN A 161 5.29 10.61 0.52
CA GLN A 161 4.99 11.51 -0.62
C GLN A 161 4.23 12.77 -0.22
N THR A 162 3.34 12.68 0.77
CA THR A 162 2.53 13.82 1.22
C THR A 162 3.22 14.66 2.29
N GLY A 163 4.33 14.16 2.87
CA GLY A 163 4.95 14.73 4.06
C GLY A 163 4.04 14.75 5.29
N LYS A 164 2.92 14.01 5.27
CA LYS A 164 1.95 13.89 6.35
C LYS A 164 1.76 12.42 6.70
N PRO A 165 2.02 12.01 7.95
CA PRO A 165 1.82 10.62 8.34
C PRO A 165 0.35 10.23 8.21
N VAL A 166 0.09 9.10 7.55
CA VAL A 166 -1.24 8.46 7.49
C VAL A 166 -1.59 7.83 8.84
N LEU A 167 -0.58 7.33 9.56
CA LEU A 167 -0.67 6.73 10.89
C LEU A 167 0.32 7.42 11.82
N CYS A 168 -0.11 7.72 13.05
CA CYS A 168 0.73 8.37 14.05
C CYS A 168 0.73 7.55 15.34
N GLY A 169 1.92 7.14 15.81
CA GLY A 169 2.01 6.35 17.03
C GLY A 169 3.18 5.38 17.01
N ASP A 170 3.03 4.28 17.75
CA ASP A 170 4.06 3.25 17.86
C ASP A 170 4.26 2.50 16.53
N GLN A 171 5.38 2.76 15.87
CA GLN A 171 5.77 2.11 14.61
C GLN A 171 5.90 0.60 14.72
N ARG A 172 6.06 0.04 15.94
CA ARG A 172 6.10 -1.41 16.15
C ARG A 172 4.81 -2.09 15.71
N LEU A 173 3.69 -1.37 15.64
CA LEU A 173 2.40 -1.90 15.17
C LEU A 173 2.31 -2.03 13.63
N ILE A 174 3.25 -1.44 12.89
CA ILE A 174 3.31 -1.45 11.42
C ILE A 174 4.03 -2.72 10.95
N ASN A 175 3.43 -3.89 11.23
CA ASN A 175 3.95 -5.18 10.75
C ASN A 175 2.80 -6.17 10.45
N PRO A 176 3.03 -7.17 9.57
CA PRO A 176 1.99 -8.13 9.16
C PRO A 176 1.32 -8.90 10.33
N LEU A 177 2.08 -9.29 11.36
CA LEU A 177 1.53 -10.03 12.50
C LEU A 177 0.55 -9.17 13.31
N SER A 178 0.93 -7.94 13.61
CA SER A 178 0.06 -6.99 14.31
C SER A 178 -1.19 -6.68 13.50
N VAL A 179 -1.05 -6.46 12.19
CA VAL A 179 -2.18 -6.23 11.28
C VAL A 179 -3.13 -7.43 11.24
N SER A 180 -2.59 -8.66 11.16
CA SER A 180 -3.38 -9.90 11.21
C SER A 180 -4.18 -10.03 12.50
N THR A 181 -3.53 -9.74 13.63
CA THR A 181 -4.15 -9.83 14.97
C THR A 181 -5.28 -8.82 15.09
N MET A 182 -5.02 -7.56 14.75
CA MET A 182 -6.00 -6.47 14.75
C MET A 182 -7.19 -6.78 13.84
N LEU A 183 -6.92 -7.28 12.62
CA LEU A 183 -7.96 -7.69 11.69
C LEU A 183 -8.83 -8.81 12.29
N ASN A 184 -8.22 -9.85 12.85
CA ASN A 184 -8.94 -10.95 13.47
C ASN A 184 -9.85 -10.47 14.61
N ASP A 185 -9.31 -9.69 15.54
CA ASP A 185 -10.04 -9.17 16.70
C ASP A 185 -11.23 -8.30 16.24
N ARG A 186 -11.00 -7.47 15.22
CA ARG A 186 -12.04 -6.62 14.64
C ARG A 186 -13.18 -7.43 14.00
N LEU A 187 -12.84 -8.50 13.28
CA LEU A 187 -13.82 -9.38 12.64
C LEU A 187 -14.58 -10.25 13.66
N GLN A 188 -13.95 -10.64 14.77
CA GLN A 188 -14.62 -11.31 15.89
C GLN A 188 -15.62 -10.38 16.59
N ALA A 189 -15.27 -9.11 16.77
CA ALA A 189 -16.16 -8.11 17.36
C ALA A 189 -17.34 -7.76 16.44
N ASN A 190 -17.15 -7.78 15.11
CA ASN A 190 -18.22 -7.50 14.15
C ASN A 190 -18.06 -8.32 12.86
N PHE A 191 -18.74 -9.47 12.80
CA PHE A 191 -18.66 -10.38 11.66
C PHE A 191 -19.10 -9.78 10.32
N ARG A 192 -19.91 -8.71 10.32
CA ARG A 192 -20.41 -8.09 9.09
C ARG A 192 -19.29 -7.47 8.27
N LEU A 193 -18.22 -7.03 8.94
CA LEU A 193 -17.03 -6.46 8.33
C LEU A 193 -16.27 -7.46 7.44
N ARG A 194 -16.54 -8.76 7.55
CA ARG A 194 -15.92 -9.79 6.68
C ARG A 194 -16.19 -9.55 5.19
N ARG A 195 -17.27 -8.84 4.83
CA ARG A 195 -17.63 -8.52 3.44
C ARG A 195 -16.99 -7.24 2.92
N ASP A 196 -16.41 -6.44 3.81
CA ASP A 196 -15.81 -5.16 3.46
C ASP A 196 -14.41 -5.37 2.88
N PRO A 197 -13.87 -4.44 2.08
CA PRO A 197 -12.51 -4.53 1.58
C PRO A 197 -11.50 -4.65 2.72
N ALA A 198 -10.57 -5.61 2.62
CA ALA A 198 -9.60 -5.86 3.68
C ALA A 198 -8.77 -4.62 4.03
N VAL A 199 -8.35 -3.85 3.01
CA VAL A 199 -7.57 -2.61 3.21
C VAL A 199 -8.33 -1.55 3.98
N ALA A 200 -9.67 -1.48 3.85
CA ALA A 200 -10.48 -0.52 4.59
C ALA A 200 -10.54 -0.90 6.07
N VAL A 201 -10.84 -2.17 6.36
CA VAL A 201 -10.90 -2.67 7.75
C VAL A 201 -9.53 -2.57 8.44
N MET A 202 -8.45 -2.96 7.76
CA MET A 202 -7.09 -2.87 8.30
C MET A 202 -6.66 -1.42 8.54
N LEU A 203 -6.95 -0.50 7.61
CA LEU A 203 -6.59 0.91 7.75
C LEU A 203 -7.37 1.58 8.88
N ASP A 204 -8.67 1.32 8.99
CA ASP A 204 -9.51 1.86 10.07
C ASP A 204 -9.03 1.39 11.44
N GLU A 205 -8.68 0.12 11.57
CA GLU A 205 -8.17 -0.44 12.82
C GLU A 205 -6.79 0.12 13.17
N LEU A 206 -5.90 0.26 12.19
CA LEU A 206 -4.61 0.93 12.40
C LEU A 206 -4.80 2.39 12.81
N LYS A 207 -5.70 3.15 12.18
CA LYS A 207 -6.00 4.54 12.56
C LYS A 207 -6.60 4.65 13.96
N ALA A 208 -7.40 3.67 14.39
CA ALA A 208 -7.95 3.63 15.74
C ALA A 208 -6.85 3.43 16.80
N ASN A 209 -5.83 2.62 16.50
CA ASN A 209 -4.71 2.33 17.40
C ASN A 209 -3.54 3.31 17.26
N MET A 210 -3.44 4.01 16.12
CA MET A 210 -2.39 4.97 15.78
C MET A 210 -2.97 6.30 15.25
N PRO A 211 -3.78 7.01 16.06
CA PRO A 211 -4.46 8.21 15.61
C PRO A 211 -3.50 9.39 15.43
N CYS A 212 -3.55 10.03 14.27
CA CYS A 212 -2.94 11.33 14.06
C CYS A 212 -3.76 12.43 14.73
N SER A 213 -3.13 13.21 15.61
CA SER A 213 -3.80 14.35 16.25
C SER A 213 -4.22 15.37 15.19
N SER A 214 -5.50 15.67 15.11
CA SER A 214 -6.01 16.80 14.34
C SER A 214 -5.59 18.10 15.04
N LYS A 215 -4.47 18.68 14.62
CA LYS A 215 -4.14 20.07 14.91
C LYS A 215 -4.58 20.95 13.75
#